data_AF-A0A968BXN3-F1
#
_entry.id   AF-A0A968BXN3-F1
#
_cell.length_a   1.000
_cell.length_b   1.000
_cell.length_c   1.000
_cell.angle_alpha   90.00
_cell.angle_beta   90.00
_cell.angle_gamma   90.00
#
_symmetry.space_group_name_H-M   'P 1'
#
loop_
_entity.id
_entity.type
_entity.pdbx_description
1 polymer ?
#
loop_
_entity_poly.entity_id
_entity_poly.type
_entity_poly.pdbx_seq_one_letter_code
_entity_poly.pdbx_strand_id
1 'polypeptide(L)' 'TMILKYVTKMVAHRHGQTATFMPKPIHGEAGSGMHFHQHLFKGDQNVFY' A
#
# COMPACT_ATOMS: atom_id res chain seq x y z
N THR A 1 2.43 4.18 6.27
CA THR A 1 2.80 3.11 5.32
C THR A 1 4.21 2.54 5.47
N MET A 2 5.04 2.97 6.44
CA MET A 2 6.40 2.40 6.61
C MET A 2 6.40 1.02 7.30
N ILE A 3 5.65 0.87 8.40
CA ILE A 3 5.57 -0.40 9.14
C ILE A 3 4.99 -1.51 8.25
N LEU A 4 3.94 -1.22 7.48
CA LEU A 4 3.37 -2.18 6.52
C LEU A 4 4.43 -2.72 5.55
N LYS A 5 5.18 -1.82 4.89
CA LYS A 5 6.24 -2.21 3.96
C LYS A 5 7.33 -3.06 4.64
N TYR A 6 7.72 -2.68 5.87
CA TYR A 6 8.71 -3.41 6.65
C TYR A 6 8.22 -4.82 6.99
N VAL A 7 7.04 -4.94 7.60
CA VAL A 7 6.47 -6.23 8.01
C VAL A 7 6.29 -7.14 6.80
N THR A 8 5.72 -6.66 5.69
CA THR A 8 5.56 -7.47 4.47
C THR A 8 6.89 -8.00 3.95
N LYS A 9 7.92 -7.15 3.87
CA LYS A 9 9.25 -7.55 3.40
C LYS A 9 9.91 -8.55 4.36
N MET A 10 9.82 -8.32 5.67
CA MET A 10 10.44 -9.19 6.66
C MET A 10 9.74 -10.55 6.75
N VAL A 11 8.42 -10.60 6.66
CA VAL A 11 7.67 -11.87 6.61
C VAL A 11 8.05 -12.65 5.35
N ALA A 12 8.04 -12.00 4.17
CA ALA A 12 8.48 -12.66 2.93
C ALA A 12 9.91 -13.22 3.06
N HIS A 13 10.83 -12.43 3.61
CA HIS A 13 12.21 -12.85 3.84
C HIS A 13 12.32 -14.06 4.77
N ARG A 14 11.55 -14.09 5.87
CA ARG A 14 11.51 -15.24 6.80
C ARG A 14 11.02 -16.53 6.15
N HIS A 15 10.25 -16.43 5.08
CA HIS A 15 9.78 -17.56 4.29
C HIS A 15 10.65 -17.85 3.04
N GLY A 16 11.85 -17.26 2.96
CA GLY A 16 12.76 -17.45 1.82
C GLY A 16 12.29 -16.78 0.52
N GLN A 17 11.39 -15.80 0.61
CA GLN A 17 10.82 -15.07 -0.52
C GLN A 17 11.27 -13.60 -0.51
N THR A 18 11.03 -12.89 -1.62
CA THR A 18 11.24 -11.44 -1.73
C THR A 18 9.95 -10.74 -2.15
N ALA A 19 9.50 -9.78 -1.36
CA ALA A 19 8.36 -8.92 -1.69
C ALA A 19 8.82 -7.56 -2.23
N THR A 20 8.16 -7.08 -3.28
CA THR A 20 8.39 -5.76 -3.88
C THR A 20 7.11 -4.93 -3.94
N PHE A 21 7.26 -3.61 -3.81
CA PHE A 21 6.19 -2.64 -3.99
C PHE A 21 6.44 -1.79 -5.25
N MET A 22 7.19 -2.33 -6.22
CA MET A 22 7.33 -1.70 -7.52
C MET A 22 5.96 -1.57 -8.19
N PRO A 23 5.69 -0.43 -8.86
CA PRO A 23 4.37 -0.20 -9.44
C PRO A 23 4.06 -1.15 -10.60
N LYS A 24 5.08 -1.66 -11.31
CA LYS A 24 4.91 -2.58 -12.44
C LYS A 24 6.14 -3.50 -12.58
N PRO A 25 6.19 -4.63 -11.86
CA PRO A 25 7.34 -5.52 -11.93
C PRO A 25 7.34 -6.44 -13.16
N ILE A 26 6.17 -6.70 -13.77
CA ILE A 26 6.01 -7.64 -14.88
C ILE A 26 5.31 -6.92 -16.04
N HIS A 27 5.88 -7.04 -17.24
CA HIS A 27 5.30 -6.52 -18.47
C HIS A 27 4.08 -7.36 -18.89
N GLY A 28 3.03 -6.71 -19.42
CA GLY A 28 1.79 -7.39 -19.84
C GLY A 28 0.79 -7.70 -18.72
N GLU A 29 1.20 -7.65 -17.45
CA GLU A 29 0.35 -7.96 -16.28
C GLU A 29 -0.08 -6.71 -15.52
N ALA A 30 -1.15 -6.77 -14.72
CA ALA A 30 -1.57 -5.63 -13.89
C ALA A 30 -0.46 -5.19 -12.89
N GLY A 31 -0.39 -3.89 -12.62
CA GLY A 31 0.59 -3.31 -11.68
C GLY A 31 0.10 -3.30 -10.23
N SER A 32 0.97 -2.83 -9.32
CA SER A 32 0.63 -2.59 -7.91
C SER A 32 0.41 -1.09 -7.66
N GLY A 33 -0.83 -0.72 -7.34
CA GLY A 33 -1.21 0.66 -6.98
C GLY A 33 -1.38 0.86 -5.47
N MET A 34 -1.33 2.13 -5.03
CA MET A 34 -1.66 2.52 -3.66
C MET A 34 -2.78 3.56 -3.70
N HIS A 35 -4.02 3.08 -3.73
CA HIS A 35 -5.19 3.95 -3.65
C HIS A 35 -5.26 4.56 -2.25
N PHE A 36 -5.60 5.84 -2.18
CA PHE A 36 -5.76 6.56 -0.93
C PHE A 36 -7.17 7.15 -0.86
N HIS A 37 -7.80 6.95 0.29
CA HIS A 37 -9.09 7.53 0.61
C HIS A 37 -8.82 8.84 1.36
N GLN A 38 -9.44 9.93 0.93
CA GLN A 38 -9.30 11.24 1.55
C GLN A 38 -10.65 11.70 2.04
N HIS A 39 -10.67 12.24 3.25
CA HIS A 39 -11.86 12.78 3.89
C HIS A 39 -11.43 14.08 4.56
N LEU A 40 -12.25 15.13 4.45
CA LEU A 40 -12.03 16.39 5.14
C LEU A 40 -13.10 16.57 6.21
N PHE A 41 -12.71 17.09 7.37
CA PHE A 41 -13.59 17.27 8.52
C PHE A 41 -13.52 18.71 9.04
N LYS A 42 -14.67 19.25 9.45
CA LYS A 42 -14.79 20.52 10.20
C LYS A 42 -15.49 20.22 11.51
N GLY A 43 -14.72 20.17 12.60
CA GLY A 43 -15.20 19.56 13.85
C GLY A 43 -15.55 18.09 13.61
N ASP A 44 -16.71 17.65 14.09
CA ASP A 44 -17.17 16.27 13.93
C ASP A 44 -17.93 16.00 12.63
N GLN A 45 -18.04 17.00 11.74
CA GLN A 45 -18.75 16.87 10.47
C GLN A 45 -17.77 16.60 9.32
N ASN A 46 -18.04 15.53 8.57
CA ASN A 46 -17.40 15.28 7.28
C ASN A 46 -17.96 16.26 6.24
N VAL A 47 -17.09 17.01 5.55
CA VAL A 47 -17.49 18.02 4.55
C VAL A 47 -17.59 17.47 3.13
N PHE A 48 -17.32 16.18 2.93
CA PHE A 48 -17.56 15.52 1.64
C PHE A 48 -19.00 14.97 1.54
N TYR A 49 -19.81 15.10 2.58
CA TYR A 49 -21.22 14.69 2.65
C TYR A 49 -22.14 15.89 2.85
#